data_AF-A0A524GE56-F1
#
_entry.id   AF-A0A524GE56-F1
#
_cell.length_a   1.000
_cell.length_b   1.000
_cell.length_c   1.000
_cell.angle_alpha   90.00
_cell.angle_beta   90.00
_cell.angle_gamma   90.00
#
_symmetry.space_group_name_H-M   'P 1'
#
loop_
_entity.id
_entity.type
_entity.pdbx_description
1 polymer ?
#
loop_
_entity_poly.entity_id
_entity_poly.type
_entity_poly.pdbx_seq_one_letter_code
_entity_poly.pdbx_strand_id
1 'polypeptide(L)'
;MKKITQNTILSEILTDQKMAEILVKHNLPCLSCPYAKYEMDQLKIGDVCKQYGIDAEELIEDLNSNLSSQKSIVKKKIKRIRSTNKK
;
A
#
# COMPACT_ATOMS: atom_id res chain seq x y z
N MET A 1 -1.61 -5.66 17.66
CA MET A 1 -0.70 -4.87 16.80
C MET A 1 -1.19 -3.43 16.77
N LYS A 2 -0.28 -2.46 16.62
CA LYS A 2 -0.64 -1.03 16.51
C LYS A 2 -1.39 -0.77 15.19
N LYS A 3 -2.30 0.20 15.21
CA LYS A 3 -2.98 0.70 14.00
C LYS A 3 -1.95 1.39 13.11
N ILE A 4 -1.93 1.06 11.82
CA ILE A 4 -1.05 1.70 10.83
C ILE A 4 -1.62 3.07 10.48
N THR A 5 -0.76 4.07 10.37
CA THR A 5 -1.12 5.47 10.02
C THR A 5 -0.14 6.03 9.01
N GLN A 6 -0.40 7.24 8.48
CA GLN A 6 0.49 7.91 7.53
C GLN A 6 1.90 8.16 8.07
N ASN A 7 2.05 8.23 9.40
CA ASN A 7 3.33 8.45 10.07
C ASN A 7 4.08 7.15 10.37
N THR A 8 3.51 5.99 10.04
CA THR A 8 4.15 4.70 10.26
C THR A 8 5.31 4.52 9.28
N ILE A 9 6.42 3.99 9.79
CA ILE A 9 7.65 3.75 9.04
C ILE A 9 7.44 2.56 8.10
N LEU A 10 7.98 2.63 6.88
CA LEU A 10 7.88 1.55 5.91
C LEU A 10 8.49 0.24 6.43
N SER A 11 9.62 0.31 7.14
CA SER A 11 10.29 -0.88 7.70
C SER A 11 9.40 -1.67 8.67
N GLU A 12 8.59 -0.98 9.48
CA GLU A 12 7.61 -1.62 10.39
C GLU A 12 6.52 -2.37 9.61
N ILE A 13 6.08 -1.82 8.47
CA ILE A 13 5.05 -2.44 7.63
C ILE A 13 5.62 -3.64 6.88
N LEU A 14 6.85 -3.52 6.35
CA LEU A 14 7.52 -4.55 5.55
C LEU A 14 8.00 -5.75 6.36
N THR A 15 7.97 -5.65 7.69
CA THR A 15 8.25 -6.78 8.58
C THR A 15 7.31 -7.96 8.30
N ASP A 16 6.06 -7.68 7.88
CA ASP A 16 5.10 -8.68 7.45
C ASP A 16 5.07 -8.83 5.92
N GLN A 17 5.42 -10.02 5.42
CA GLN A 17 5.43 -10.31 3.98
C GLN A 17 4.06 -10.05 3.32
N LYS A 18 2.95 -10.30 4.03
CA LYS A 18 1.59 -10.01 3.54
C LYS A 18 1.37 -8.52 3.30
N MET A 19 1.92 -7.66 4.16
CA MET A 19 1.81 -6.22 4.02
C MET A 19 2.66 -5.73 2.84
N ALA A 20 3.84 -6.32 2.64
CA ALA A 20 4.66 -6.08 1.45
C ALA A 20 3.89 -6.41 0.15
N GLU A 21 3.14 -7.52 0.10
CA GLU A 21 2.32 -7.87 -1.06
C GLU A 21 1.20 -6.84 -1.32
N ILE A 22 0.60 -6.27 -0.29
CA ILE A 22 -0.40 -5.19 -0.42
C ILE A 22 0.24 -3.95 -1.03
N LEU A 23 1.41 -3.54 -0.52
CA LEU A 23 2.15 -2.39 -1.06
C LEU A 23 2.48 -2.56 -2.55
N VAL A 24 2.90 -3.76 -2.96
CA VAL A 24 3.16 -4.06 -4.37
C VAL A 24 1.88 -3.97 -5.22
N LYS A 25 0.73 -4.45 -4.71
CA LYS A 25 -0.57 -4.34 -5.40
C LYS A 25 -0.99 -2.88 -5.62
N HIS A 26 -0.63 -1.99 -4.71
CA HIS A 26 -0.89 -0.54 -4.79
C HIS A 26 0.16 0.20 -5.64
N ASN A 27 0.90 -0.49 -6.51
CA ASN A 27 1.93 0.05 -7.41
C ASN A 27 3.16 0.65 -6.68
N LEU A 28 3.61 0.01 -5.60
CA LEU A 28 4.86 0.37 -4.92
C LEU A 28 6.01 -0.62 -5.25
N PRO A 29 6.64 -0.56 -6.45
CA PRO A 29 7.69 -1.51 -6.86
C PRO A 29 9.05 -1.25 -6.20
N CYS A 30 9.24 -0.05 -5.62
CA CYS A 30 10.52 0.41 -5.07
C CYS A 30 10.98 -0.36 -3.83
N LEU A 31 10.18 -1.29 -3.30
CA LEU A 31 10.52 -2.13 -2.14
C LEU A 31 11.73 -3.06 -2.34
N SER A 32 12.07 -3.33 -3.60
CA SER A 32 13.16 -4.24 -3.98
C SER A 32 14.48 -3.52 -4.26
N CYS A 33 14.50 -2.19 -4.37
CA CYS A 33 15.70 -1.44 -4.70
C CYS A 33 16.63 -1.33 -3.48
N PRO A 34 17.95 -1.61 -3.61
CA PRO A 34 18.89 -1.52 -2.49
C PRO A 34 18.98 -0.10 -1.88
N TYR A 35 18.81 0.94 -2.70
CA TYR A 35 18.78 2.32 -2.23
C TYR A 35 17.51 2.60 -1.41
N ALA A 36 16.35 2.19 -1.91
CA ALA A 36 15.10 2.36 -1.18
C ALA A 36 15.10 1.59 0.15
N LYS A 37 15.71 0.40 0.22
CA LYS A 37 15.87 -0.36 1.47
C LYS A 37 16.61 0.42 2.56
N TYR A 38 17.60 1.23 2.17
CA TYR A 38 18.31 2.09 3.11
C TYR A 38 17.42 3.23 3.63
N GLU A 39 16.57 3.78 2.77
CA GLU A 39 15.67 4.89 3.11
C GLU A 39 14.39 4.44 3.84
N MET A 40 14.00 3.16 3.76
CA MET A 40 12.77 2.62 4.37
C MET A 40 12.66 2.78 5.88
N ASP A 41 13.78 2.83 6.60
CA ASP A 41 13.80 3.06 8.06
C ASP A 41 13.56 4.53 8.44
N GLN A 42 13.58 5.43 7.47
CA GLN A 42 13.29 6.86 7.67
C GLN A 42 12.06 7.33 6.90
N LEU A 43 11.60 6.56 5.92
CA LEU A 43 10.45 6.88 5.08
C LEU A 43 9.13 6.49 5.75
N LYS A 44 8.23 7.45 5.80
CA LYS A 44 6.85 7.27 6.23
C LYS A 44 5.98 6.87 5.05
N ILE A 45 5.02 5.98 5.29
CA ILE A 45 4.08 5.52 4.25
C ILE A 45 3.36 6.69 3.56
N GLY A 46 2.99 7.74 4.30
CA GLY A 46 2.30 8.90 3.75
C GLY A 46 3.17 9.72 2.78
N ASP A 47 4.47 9.85 3.05
CA ASP A 47 5.38 10.61 2.20
C ASP A 47 5.68 9.85 0.90
N VAL A 48 5.88 8.54 1.02
CA VAL A 48 6.04 7.66 -0.15
C VAL A 48 4.78 7.69 -1.01
N CYS A 49 3.59 7.54 -0.43
CA CYS A 49 2.34 7.62 -1.17
C CYS A 49 2.19 8.95 -1.93
N LYS A 50 2.53 10.09 -1.30
CA LYS A 50 2.51 11.40 -1.98
C LYS A 50 3.49 11.47 -3.14
N GLN A 51 4.71 10.96 -2.97
CA GLN A 51 5.75 11.01 -3.99
C GLN A 51 5.41 10.17 -5.22
N TYR A 52 4.74 9.03 -5.02
CA TYR A 52 4.31 8.14 -6.10
C TYR A 52 2.89 8.40 -6.59
N GLY A 53 2.15 9.35 -5.99
CA GLY A 53 0.77 9.65 -6.35
C GLY A 53 -0.22 8.53 -6.00
N ILE A 54 0.04 7.81 -4.92
CA ILE A 54 -0.80 6.72 -4.40
C ILE A 54 -1.72 7.29 -3.32
N ASP A 55 -2.96 6.82 -3.28
CA ASP A 55 -3.91 7.17 -2.24
C ASP A 55 -3.54 6.53 -0.89
N ALA A 56 -2.88 7.32 -0.05
CA ALA A 56 -2.43 6.89 1.28
C ALA A 56 -3.60 6.41 2.16
N GLU A 57 -4.77 7.03 2.05
CA GLU A 57 -5.96 6.66 2.83
C GLU A 57 -6.45 5.25 2.46
N GLU A 58 -6.63 4.97 1.17
CA GLU A 58 -7.06 3.66 0.68
C GLU A 58 -6.06 2.56 1.06
N LEU A 59 -4.76 2.84 0.90
CA LEU A 59 -3.70 1.90 1.27
C LEU A 59 -3.69 1.61 2.78
N ILE A 60 -3.83 2.64 3.62
CA ILE A 60 -3.84 2.48 5.08
C ILE A 60 -5.10 1.73 5.55
N GLU A 61 -6.25 1.96 4.92
CA GLU A 61 -7.46 1.19 5.17
C GLU A 61 -7.26 -0.29 4.81
N ASP A 62 -6.66 -0.59 3.66
CA ASP A 62 -6.40 -1.96 3.22
C ASP A 62 -5.40 -2.66 4.16
N LEU A 63 -4.31 -1.99 4.54
CA LEU A 63 -3.33 -2.49 5.50
C LEU A 63 -3.95 -2.78 6.87
N ASN A 64 -4.72 -1.84 7.43
CA ASN A 64 -5.40 -2.04 8.72
C ASN A 64 -6.50 -3.11 8.66
N SER A 65 -7.20 -3.21 7.53
CA SER A 65 -8.20 -4.26 7.29
C SER A 65 -7.55 -5.63 7.29
N ASN A 66 -6.38 -5.79 6.67
CA ASN A 66 -5.62 -7.05 6.69
C ASN A 66 -4.95 -7.34 8.04
N LEU A 67 -4.66 -6.31 8.85
CA LEU A 67 -4.14 -6.46 10.21
C LEU A 67 -5.21 -6.96 11.21
N SER A 68 -6.48 -6.58 10.97
CA SER A 68 -7.63 -6.97 11.79
C SER A 68 -8.41 -8.18 11.24
N SER A 69 -8.31 -8.46 9.94
CA SER A 69 -9.02 -9.55 9.27
C SER A 69 -8.23 -10.86 9.29
N GLN A 70 -8.24 -11.51 10.45
CA GLN A 70 -8.41 -12.97 10.48
C GLN A 70 -9.89 -13.37 10.29
N LYS A 71 -10.77 -12.45 9.87
CA LYS A 71 -12.19 -12.69 9.62
C LYS A 71 -12.68 -11.83 8.44
N SER A 72 -13.28 -12.50 7.45
CA SER A 72 -14.33 -11.95 6.57
C SER A 72 -13.92 -11.29 5.22
N ILE A 73 -13.62 -12.15 4.26
CA ILE A 73 -14.07 -12.20 2.85
C ILE A 73 -15.04 -11.06 2.37
N VAL A 74 -14.71 -10.53 1.16
CA VAL A 74 -15.50 -9.78 0.12
C VAL A 74 -15.68 -8.25 0.22
N LYS A 75 -15.22 -7.51 -0.81
CA LYS A 75 -16.00 -6.72 -1.83
C LYS A 75 -15.14 -5.57 -2.42
N LYS A 76 -14.69 -5.63 -3.69
CA LYS A 76 -15.41 -5.28 -4.95
C LYS A 76 -15.13 -3.83 -5.41
N LYS A 77 -14.25 -3.64 -6.42
CA LYS A 77 -14.49 -2.66 -7.51
C LYS A 77 -13.63 -2.90 -8.77
N ILE A 78 -14.01 -3.90 -9.55
CA ILE A 78 -13.80 -3.87 -11.00
C ILE A 78 -14.62 -2.68 -11.53
N LYS A 79 -13.98 -1.56 -11.89
CA LYS A 79 -14.61 -0.48 -12.67
C LYS A 79 -14.04 -0.50 -14.09
N ARG A 80 -14.53 -1.48 -14.85
CA ARG A 80 -14.39 -1.60 -16.30
C ARG A 80 -15.38 -0.64 -16.97
N ILE A 81 -14.91 0.45 -17.57
CA ILE A 81 -15.63 1.28 -18.57
C ILE A 81 -14.64 2.33 -19.12
N ARG A 82 -14.42 2.58 -20.42
CA ARG A 82 -14.99 2.11 -21.70
C ARG A 82 -13.97 2.41 -22.79
N SER A 83 -13.89 1.54 -23.78
CA SER A 83 -13.32 1.80 -25.11
C SER A 83 -13.85 3.12 -25.69
N THR A 84 -12.96 4.05 -26.01
CA THR A 84 -13.26 5.19 -26.90
C THR A 84 -12.67 4.87 -28.26
N ASN A 85 -13.41 4.11 -29.07
CA ASN A 85 -13.23 4.11 -30.51
C ASN A 85 -14.09 5.27 -31.05
N LYS A 86 -13.45 6.40 -31.36
CA LYS A 86 -14.10 7.55 -31.98
C LYS A 86 -13.83 7.45 -33.48
N LYS A 87 -14.94 7.38 -34.23
CA LYS A 87 -15.08 7.42 -35.69
C LYS A 87 -14.10 8.35 -36.38
#